data_AF-A0A2N2RK82-F1
#
_entry.id   AF-A0A2N2RK82-F1
#
_cell.length_a   1.000
_cell.length_b   1.000
_cell.length_c   1.000
_cell.angle_alpha   90.00
_cell.angle_beta   90.00
_cell.angle_gamma   90.00
#
_symmetry.space_group_name_H-M   'P 1'
#
loop_
_entity.id
_entity.type
_entity.pdbx_description
1 polymer ?
#
loop_
_entity_poly.entity_id
_entity_poly.type
_entity_poly.pdbx_seq_one_letter_code
_entity_poly.pdbx_strand_id
1 'polypeptide(L)'
;MARSLVEQPAADLMERAALALPQRVAPDKRESTARDIQADVKKFVDDTVPLVRERAIKVAPLSAGALLEEKFTEDELRQVVTVLESPAFVKFQQIGPEMKNVLVEKLLADTRGTVEPRLRALEQSISKRLGIEEPAAATAPAKSAKPAKPASK
;
A
#
# COMPACT_ATOMS: atom_id res chain seq x y z
N MET A 1 -13.01 -9.20 5.51
CA MET A 1 -13.73 -9.92 4.43
C MET A 1 -15.03 -9.21 4.04
N ALA A 2 -16.10 -9.21 4.85
CA ALA A 2 -17.37 -8.57 4.45
C ALA A 2 -17.20 -7.11 4.01
N ARG A 3 -16.39 -6.34 4.74
CA ARG A 3 -16.03 -4.96 4.39
C ARG A 3 -15.31 -4.85 3.03
N SER A 4 -14.27 -5.65 2.81
CA SER A 4 -13.51 -5.61 1.55
C SER A 4 -14.33 -6.03 0.34
N LEU A 5 -15.29 -6.95 0.51
CA LEU A 5 -16.21 -7.38 -0.55
C LEU A 5 -17.16 -6.27 -1.03
N VAL A 6 -17.40 -5.26 -0.19
CA VAL A 6 -18.25 -4.10 -0.50
C VAL A 6 -17.39 -2.90 -0.93
N GLU A 7 -16.30 -2.64 -0.20
CA GLU A 7 -15.45 -1.47 -0.45
C GLU A 7 -14.63 -1.56 -1.73
N GLN A 8 -14.16 -2.76 -2.14
CA GLN A 8 -13.36 -2.88 -3.37
C GLN A 8 -14.15 -2.50 -4.63
N PRO A 9 -15.35 -3.08 -4.91
CA PRO A 9 -16.13 -2.66 -6.07
C PRO A 9 -16.53 -1.18 -6.03
N ALA A 10 -16.79 -0.65 -4.83
CA ALA A 10 -17.10 0.77 -4.65
C ALA A 10 -15.90 1.68 -4.96
N ALA A 11 -14.70 1.28 -4.56
CA ALA A 11 -13.46 1.97 -4.89
C ALA A 11 -13.17 1.95 -6.41
N ASP A 12 -13.38 0.81 -7.07
CA ASP A 12 -13.23 0.71 -8.54
C ASP A 12 -14.21 1.64 -9.27
N LEU A 13 -15.44 1.76 -8.77
CA LEU A 13 -16.42 2.70 -9.32
C LEU A 13 -16.02 4.16 -9.10
N MET A 14 -15.48 4.49 -7.92
CA MET A 14 -14.94 5.82 -7.62
C MET A 14 -13.79 6.21 -8.55
N GLU A 15 -12.86 5.29 -8.83
CA GLU A 15 -11.74 5.54 -9.74
C GLU A 15 -12.24 5.82 -11.17
N ARG A 16 -13.17 5.00 -11.67
CA ARG A 16 -13.80 5.22 -12.99
C ARG A 16 -14.56 6.54 -13.05
N ALA A 17 -15.28 6.88 -11.98
CA ALA A 17 -15.97 8.16 -11.87
C ALA A 17 -14.99 9.33 -11.91
N ALA A 18 -13.87 9.25 -11.21
CA ALA A 18 -12.82 10.28 -11.20
C ALA A 18 -12.24 10.51 -12.60
N LEU A 19 -12.02 9.46 -13.39
CA LEU A 19 -11.55 9.57 -14.77
C LEU A 19 -12.60 10.18 -15.72
N ALA A 20 -13.89 9.86 -15.51
CA ALA A 20 -14.98 10.33 -16.37
C ALA A 20 -15.43 11.77 -16.03
N LEU A 21 -15.26 12.22 -14.78
CA LEU A 21 -15.78 13.49 -14.28
C LEU A 21 -15.33 14.71 -15.12
N PRO A 22 -14.04 14.87 -15.49
CA PRO A 22 -13.60 16.02 -16.28
C PRO A 22 -14.18 16.03 -17.71
N GLN A 23 -14.44 14.85 -18.27
CA GLN A 23 -14.96 14.67 -19.63
C GLN A 23 -16.48 14.83 -19.72
N ARG A 24 -17.20 14.52 -18.64
CA ARG A 24 -18.68 14.44 -18.62
C ARG A 24 -19.35 15.60 -17.90
N VAL A 25 -18.62 16.33 -17.05
CA VAL A 25 -19.19 17.37 -16.18
C VAL A 25 -18.49 18.72 -16.42
N ALA A 26 -19.30 19.77 -16.56
CA ALA A 26 -18.84 21.15 -16.72
C ALA A 26 -17.99 21.60 -15.51
N PRO A 27 -16.93 22.40 -15.70
CA PRO A 27 -15.97 22.73 -14.64
C PRO A 27 -16.58 23.25 -13.33
N ASP A 28 -17.60 24.10 -13.43
CA ASP A 28 -18.33 24.73 -12.33
C ASP A 28 -19.17 23.74 -11.50
N LYS A 29 -19.47 22.55 -12.04
CA LYS A 29 -20.27 21.50 -11.39
C LYS A 29 -19.47 20.30 -10.90
N ARG A 30 -18.19 20.20 -11.28
CA ARG A 30 -17.37 19.01 -10.97
C ARG A 30 -17.25 18.76 -9.47
N GLU A 31 -17.02 19.81 -8.68
CA GLU A 31 -16.83 19.65 -7.24
C GLU A 31 -18.10 19.18 -6.54
N SER A 32 -19.26 19.77 -6.83
CA SER A 32 -20.53 19.33 -6.25
C SER A 32 -20.85 17.89 -6.68
N THR A 33 -20.67 17.56 -7.96
CA THR A 33 -20.91 16.19 -8.45
C THR A 33 -19.94 15.18 -7.82
N ALA A 34 -18.67 15.53 -7.62
CA ALA A 34 -17.72 14.65 -6.93
C ALA A 34 -18.12 14.39 -5.47
N ARG A 35 -18.62 15.42 -4.77
CA ARG A 35 -19.13 15.28 -3.39
C ARG A 35 -20.37 14.39 -3.33
N ASP A 36 -21.30 14.55 -4.26
CA ASP A 36 -22.51 13.71 -4.34
C ASP A 36 -22.14 12.24 -4.59
N ILE A 37 -21.24 11.98 -5.54
CA ILE A 37 -20.72 10.63 -5.82
C ILE A 37 -20.06 10.03 -4.56
N GLN A 38 -19.26 10.81 -3.85
CA GLN A 38 -18.62 10.35 -2.61
C GLN A 38 -19.66 10.03 -1.52
N ALA A 39 -20.70 10.85 -1.38
CA ALA A 39 -21.78 10.63 -0.43
C ALA A 39 -22.58 9.36 -0.75
N ASP A 40 -22.90 9.13 -2.03
CA ASP A 40 -23.59 7.93 -2.50
C ASP A 40 -22.78 6.67 -2.22
N VAL A 41 -21.46 6.71 -2.51
CA VAL A 41 -20.56 5.59 -2.23
C VAL A 41 -20.44 5.32 -0.74
N LYS A 42 -20.33 6.37 0.08
CA LYS A 42 -20.32 6.22 1.54
C LYS A 42 -21.61 5.57 2.04
N LYS A 43 -22.76 6.05 1.58
CA LYS A 43 -24.07 5.49 1.95
C LYS A 43 -24.18 4.03 1.54
N PHE A 44 -23.78 3.69 0.31
CA PHE A 44 -23.75 2.31 -0.16
C PHE A 44 -22.92 1.40 0.76
N VAL A 45 -21.72 1.84 1.14
CA VAL A 45 -20.85 1.05 2.03
C VAL A 45 -21.47 0.92 3.42
N ASP A 46 -21.93 2.02 4.02
CA ASP A 46 -22.52 2.05 5.36
C ASP A 46 -23.76 1.14 5.46
N ASP A 47 -24.61 1.12 4.42
CA ASP A 47 -25.81 0.30 4.37
C ASP A 47 -25.51 -1.18 4.04
N THR A 48 -24.54 -1.43 3.15
CA THR A 48 -24.33 -2.78 2.58
C THR A 48 -23.38 -3.64 3.42
N VAL A 49 -22.37 -3.05 4.06
CA VAL A 49 -21.41 -3.82 4.89
C VAL A 49 -22.11 -4.60 6.01
N PRO A 50 -23.04 -4.01 6.79
CA PRO A 50 -23.79 -4.75 7.81
C PRO A 50 -24.57 -5.93 7.23
N LEU A 51 -25.23 -5.75 6.08
CA LEU A 51 -26.01 -6.80 5.41
C LEU A 51 -25.13 -7.97 4.98
N VAL A 52 -23.99 -7.68 4.34
CA VAL A 52 -23.03 -8.71 3.91
C VAL A 52 -22.42 -9.42 5.12
N ARG A 53 -22.12 -8.69 6.19
CA ARG A 53 -21.61 -9.27 7.44
C ARG A 53 -22.63 -10.21 8.08
N GLU A 54 -23.88 -9.79 8.18
CA GLU A 54 -24.96 -10.62 8.72
C GLU A 54 -25.14 -11.90 7.89
N ARG A 55 -25.12 -11.77 6.56
CA ARG A 55 -25.23 -12.93 5.67
C ARG A 55 -24.04 -13.87 5.82
N ALA A 56 -22.82 -13.35 5.94
CA ALA A 56 -21.62 -14.16 6.16
C ALA A 56 -21.73 -14.99 7.46
N ILE A 57 -22.23 -14.40 8.56
CA ILE A 57 -22.45 -15.12 9.83
C ILE A 57 -23.46 -16.26 9.63
N LYS A 58 -24.56 -16.01 8.90
CA LYS A 58 -25.58 -17.03 8.64
C LYS A 58 -25.10 -18.16 7.72
N VAL A 59 -24.22 -17.84 6.77
CA VAL A 59 -23.71 -18.81 5.78
C VAL A 59 -22.50 -19.58 6.29
N ALA A 60 -21.74 -19.03 7.24
CA ALA A 60 -20.51 -19.66 7.74
C ALA A 60 -20.69 -21.11 8.22
N PRO A 61 -21.71 -21.46 9.04
CA PRO A 61 -21.92 -22.85 9.46
C PRO A 61 -22.25 -23.79 8.28
N LEU A 62 -23.05 -23.32 7.32
CA LEU A 62 -23.49 -24.12 6.16
C LEU A 62 -22.42 -24.31 5.09
N SER A 63 -21.28 -23.63 5.21
CA SER A 63 -20.20 -23.63 4.23
C SER A 63 -18.90 -24.10 4.88
N ALA A 64 -18.23 -23.21 5.60
CA ALA A 64 -16.99 -23.52 6.30
C ALA A 64 -17.22 -24.55 7.41
N GLY A 65 -18.34 -24.48 8.14
CA GLY A 65 -18.70 -25.48 9.15
C GLY A 65 -18.86 -26.88 8.55
N ALA A 66 -19.68 -27.01 7.50
CA ALA A 66 -19.83 -28.28 6.77
C ALA A 66 -18.50 -28.83 6.23
N LEU A 67 -17.63 -27.97 5.72
CA LEU A 67 -16.30 -28.40 5.26
C LEU A 67 -15.41 -28.88 6.42
N LEU A 68 -15.49 -28.24 7.59
CA LEU A 68 -14.76 -28.66 8.77
C LEU A 68 -15.27 -30.03 9.26
N GLU A 69 -16.58 -30.24 9.31
CA GLU A 69 -17.19 -31.53 9.67
C GLU A 69 -16.83 -32.65 8.69
N GLU A 70 -16.65 -32.32 7.40
CA GLU A 70 -16.22 -33.29 6.38
C GLU A 70 -14.73 -33.66 6.49
N LYS A 71 -13.87 -32.69 6.83
CA LYS A 71 -12.41 -32.84 6.76
C LYS A 71 -11.75 -33.18 8.10
N PHE A 72 -12.42 -32.96 9.21
CA PHE A 72 -11.87 -33.17 10.55
C PHE A 72 -12.78 -34.08 11.36
N THR A 73 -12.15 -34.86 12.24
CA THR A 73 -12.87 -35.55 13.31
C THR A 73 -13.24 -34.58 14.42
N GLU A 74 -14.26 -34.94 15.21
CA GLU A 74 -14.69 -34.17 16.38
C GLU A 74 -13.54 -33.94 17.39
N ASP A 75 -12.65 -34.92 17.57
CA ASP A 75 -11.50 -34.79 18.46
C ASP A 75 -10.45 -33.81 17.94
N GLU A 76 -10.19 -33.79 16.63
CA GLU A 76 -9.30 -32.81 16.01
C GLU A 76 -9.89 -31.39 16.09
N LEU A 77 -11.20 -31.23 15.89
CA LEU A 77 -11.87 -29.94 16.05
C LEU A 77 -11.75 -29.41 17.49
N ARG A 78 -11.90 -30.28 18.50
CA ARG A 78 -11.67 -29.90 19.92
C ARG A 78 -10.23 -29.47 20.18
N GLN A 79 -9.25 -30.15 19.58
CA GLN A 79 -7.85 -29.75 19.68
C GLN A 79 -7.62 -28.37 19.04
N VAL A 80 -8.22 -28.11 17.87
CA VAL A 80 -8.15 -26.79 17.23
C VAL A 80 -8.75 -25.71 18.14
N VAL A 81 -9.94 -25.93 18.70
CA VAL A 81 -10.56 -24.98 19.65
C VAL A 81 -9.64 -24.71 20.84
N THR A 82 -9.07 -25.76 21.43
CA THR A 82 -8.13 -25.63 22.57
C THR A 82 -6.93 -24.74 22.23
N VAL A 83 -6.37 -24.89 21.03
CA VAL A 83 -5.25 -24.04 20.56
C VAL A 83 -5.72 -22.61 20.34
N LEU A 84 -6.89 -22.40 19.71
CA LEU A 84 -7.43 -21.07 19.43
C LEU A 84 -7.75 -20.28 20.70
N GLU A 85 -8.23 -20.95 21.75
CA GLU A 85 -8.58 -20.35 23.04
C GLU A 85 -7.36 -20.17 23.96
N SER A 86 -6.21 -20.77 23.62
CA SER A 86 -4.98 -20.63 24.39
C SER A 86 -4.57 -19.15 24.51
N PRO A 87 -4.48 -18.57 25.73
CA PRO A 87 -4.07 -17.18 25.91
C PRO A 87 -2.69 -16.89 25.33
N ALA A 88 -1.79 -17.87 25.34
CA ALA A 88 -0.47 -17.76 24.73
C ALA A 88 -0.56 -17.65 23.20
N PHE A 89 -1.44 -18.43 22.57
CA PHE A 89 -1.66 -18.38 21.13
C PHE A 89 -2.34 -17.08 20.70
N VAL A 90 -3.34 -16.61 21.46
CA VAL A 90 -3.97 -15.30 21.24
C VAL A 90 -2.95 -14.17 21.36
N LYS A 91 -2.11 -14.18 22.40
CA LYS A 91 -1.04 -13.20 22.56
C LYS A 91 -0.04 -13.24 21.40
N PHE A 92 0.35 -14.44 20.96
CA PHE A 92 1.22 -14.61 19.79
C PHE A 92 0.63 -13.99 18.51
N GLN A 93 -0.68 -14.17 18.27
CA GLN A 93 -1.36 -13.52 17.15
C GLN A 93 -1.39 -11.99 17.27
N GLN A 94 -1.65 -11.47 18.47
CA GLN A 94 -1.73 -10.02 18.73
C GLN A 94 -0.41 -9.29 18.49
N ILE A 95 0.73 -9.91 18.82
CA ILE A 95 2.06 -9.32 18.59
C ILE A 95 2.56 -9.50 17.15
N GLY A 96 1.82 -10.22 16.30
CA GLY A 96 2.18 -10.48 14.90
C GLY A 96 2.56 -9.21 14.10
N PRO A 97 1.75 -8.14 14.10
CA PRO A 97 2.08 -6.89 13.42
C PRO A 97 3.35 -6.22 13.97
N GLU A 98 3.54 -6.24 15.29
CA GLU A 98 4.73 -5.68 15.94
C GLU A 98 5.99 -6.44 15.52
N MET A 99 5.97 -7.78 15.55
CA MET A 99 7.07 -8.61 15.08
C MET A 99 7.43 -8.31 13.61
N LYS A 100 6.42 -8.14 12.75
CA LYS A 100 6.62 -7.74 11.34
C LYS A 100 7.28 -6.38 11.23
N ASN A 101 6.81 -5.39 11.99
CA ASN A 101 7.38 -4.03 11.97
C ASN A 101 8.86 -4.06 12.40
N VAL A 102 9.16 -4.71 13.52
CA VAL A 102 10.54 -4.85 14.02
C VAL A 102 11.44 -5.55 12.99
N LEU A 103 10.93 -6.59 12.31
CA LEU A 103 11.66 -7.28 11.25
C LEU A 103 11.94 -6.33 10.06
N VAL A 104 10.95 -5.58 9.60
CA VAL A 104 11.10 -4.62 8.48
C VAL A 104 12.09 -3.52 8.84
N GLU A 105 11.99 -2.94 10.04
CA GLU A 105 12.91 -1.89 10.51
C GLU A 105 14.37 -2.36 10.50
N LYS A 106 14.63 -3.55 11.07
CA LYS A 106 15.98 -4.13 11.06
C LYS A 106 16.45 -4.48 9.65
N LEU A 107 15.57 -5.09 8.84
CA LEU A 107 15.91 -5.46 7.47
C LEU A 107 16.26 -4.23 6.63
N LEU A 108 15.52 -3.14 6.77
CA LEU A 108 15.84 -1.88 6.08
C LEU A 108 17.17 -1.30 6.55
N ALA A 109 17.42 -1.29 7.86
CA ALA A 109 18.69 -0.82 8.41
C ALA A 109 19.89 -1.62 7.85
N ASP A 110 19.77 -2.95 7.83
CA ASP A 110 20.84 -3.85 7.39
C ASP A 110 21.05 -3.82 5.86
N THR A 111 19.98 -3.63 5.08
CA THR A 111 20.05 -3.68 3.62
C THR A 111 20.35 -2.33 2.96
N ARG A 112 20.19 -1.21 3.68
CA ARG A 112 20.36 0.15 3.14
C ARG A 112 21.68 0.36 2.39
N GLY A 113 22.79 -0.08 3.00
CA GLY A 113 24.12 0.04 2.41
C GLY A 113 24.31 -0.73 1.10
N THR A 114 23.46 -1.74 0.83
CA THR A 114 23.49 -2.54 -0.40
C THR A 114 22.46 -2.08 -1.42
N VAL A 115 21.28 -1.64 -0.97
CA VAL A 115 20.15 -1.26 -1.84
C VAL A 115 20.35 0.13 -2.44
N GLU A 116 20.78 1.12 -1.64
CA GLU A 116 20.93 2.50 -2.13
C GLU A 116 21.89 2.63 -3.32
N PRO A 117 23.09 2.01 -3.32
CA PRO A 117 23.98 2.07 -4.49
C PRO A 117 23.37 1.42 -5.74
N ARG A 118 22.61 0.34 -5.57
CA ARG A 118 21.94 -0.36 -6.69
C ARG A 118 20.79 0.48 -7.26
N LEU A 119 20.04 1.17 -6.40
CA LEU A 119 18.98 2.09 -6.83
C LEU A 119 19.57 3.25 -7.65
N ARG A 120 20.65 3.87 -7.17
CA ARG A 120 21.35 4.93 -7.93
C ARG A 120 21.87 4.45 -9.28
N ALA A 121 22.42 3.24 -9.33
CA ALA A 121 22.89 2.65 -10.59
C ALA A 121 21.73 2.42 -11.58
N LEU A 122 20.56 2.03 -11.07
CA LEU A 122 19.34 1.88 -11.88
C LEU A 122 18.84 3.24 -12.40
N GLU A 123 18.76 4.26 -11.53
CA GLU A 123 18.38 5.63 -11.90
C GLU A 123 19.27 6.16 -13.03
N GLN A 124 20.59 6.04 -12.89
CA GLN A 124 21.53 6.45 -13.94
C GLN A 124 21.34 5.70 -15.26
N SER A 125 21.02 4.40 -15.20
CA SER A 125 20.74 3.59 -16.39
C SER A 125 19.47 4.05 -17.09
N ILE A 126 18.41 4.37 -16.33
CA ILE A 126 17.14 4.88 -16.85
C ILE A 126 17.35 6.27 -17.47
N SER A 127 18.00 7.19 -16.75
CA SER A 127 18.30 8.55 -17.22
C SER A 127 19.09 8.54 -18.54
N LYS A 128 20.12 7.71 -18.66
CA LYS A 128 20.88 7.52 -19.91
C LYS A 128 20.01 7.04 -21.08
N ARG A 129 19.06 6.13 -20.83
CA ARG A 129 18.16 5.59 -21.85
C ARG A 129 17.08 6.58 -22.29
N LEU A 130 16.65 7.44 -21.37
CA LEU A 130 15.63 8.46 -21.65
C LEU A 130 16.24 9.76 -22.20
N GLY A 131 17.56 9.87 -22.31
CA GLY A 131 18.23 11.10 -22.73
C GLY A 131 18.07 12.25 -21.73
N ILE A 132 17.73 11.93 -20.48
CA ILE A 132 17.60 12.89 -19.39
C ILE A 132 18.98 12.95 -18.72
N GLU A 133 19.84 13.90 -19.11
CA GLU A 133 21.02 14.20 -18.29
C GLU A 133 20.56 14.96 -17.05
N GLU A 134 20.74 14.37 -15.86
CA GLU A 134 20.77 15.19 -14.64
C GLU A 134 21.94 16.17 -14.79
N PRO A 135 21.74 17.49 -14.57
CA PRO A 135 22.87 18.40 -14.55
C PRO A 135 23.79 17.97 -13.43
N ALA A 136 25.00 17.56 -13.79
CA ALA A 136 26.10 17.45 -12.84
C ALA A 136 26.13 18.75 -12.04
N ALA A 137 26.02 18.66 -10.71
CA ALA A 137 26.15 19.82 -9.84
C ALA A 137 27.43 20.55 -10.23
N ALA A 138 27.27 21.71 -10.87
CA ALA A 138 28.34 22.46 -11.47
C ALA A 138 29.20 23.07 -10.37
N THR A 139 30.27 22.40 -9.97
CA THR A 139 31.38 23.06 -9.29
C THR A 139 32.23 23.75 -10.35
N ALA A 140 31.97 25.03 -10.60
CA ALA A 140 32.94 25.99 -11.12
C ALA A 140 32.36 27.41 -11.07
N PRO A 141 33.17 28.51 -11.07
CA PRO A 141 34.64 28.58 -11.15
C PRO A 141 35.31 29.63 -10.23
N ALA A 142 36.62 29.54 -10.05
CA ALA A 142 37.44 30.75 -9.93
C ALA A 142 38.75 30.57 -10.69
N LYS A 143 38.80 31.14 -11.90
CA LYS A 143 40.04 31.51 -12.57
C LYS A 143 40.76 32.53 -11.69
N SER A 144 42.03 32.28 -11.36
CA SER A 144 42.97 33.33 -10.96
C SER A 144 44.20 33.20 -11.85
N ALA A 145 44.40 34.24 -12.65
CA ALA A 145 45.40 34.36 -13.67
C ALA A 145 46.83 34.36 -13.10
N LYS A 146 47.75 33.85 -13.92
CA LYS A 146 49.20 33.90 -13.73
C LYS A 146 49.71 35.32 -14.08
N PRO A 147 50.48 36.00 -13.21
CA PRO A 147 51.25 37.17 -13.64
C PRO A 147 52.64 36.75 -14.13
N ALA A 148 53.02 37.26 -15.30
CA ALA A 148 54.36 37.14 -15.86
C ALA A 148 55.37 38.04 -15.11
N LYS A 149 56.63 37.58 -15.08
CA LYS A 149 57.81 38.34 -14.60
C LYS A 149 58.00 39.64 -15.40
N PRO A 150 58.55 40.70 -14.77
CA PRO A 150 59.42 41.64 -15.45
C PRO A 150 60.90 41.36 -15.11
N ALA A 151 61.78 41.54 -16.09
CA ALA A 151 63.22 41.61 -15.92
C ALA A 151 63.69 43.07 -15.93
N SER A 152 64.71 43.35 -15.10
CA SER A 152 65.84 44.29 -15.30
C SER A 152 66.10 45.22 -14.11
N LYS A 153 67.19 44.94 -13.40
CA LYS A 153 68.38 45.80 -13.35
C LYS A 153 69.62 44.92 -13.34
#